data_AF-A0A4R2C808-F1
#
_entry.id   AF-A0A4R2C808-F1
#
_cell.length_a   1.000
_cell.length_b   1.000
_cell.length_c   1.000
_cell.angle_alpha   90.00
_cell.angle_beta   90.00
_cell.angle_gamma   90.00
#
_symmetry.space_group_name_H-M   'P 1'
#
loop_
_entity.id
_entity.type
_entity.pdbx_description
1 polymer ?
#
loop_
_entity_poly.entity_id
_entity_poly.type
_entity_poly.pdbx_seq_one_letter_code
_entity_poly.pdbx_strand_id
1 'polypeptide(L)'
;MVGRIVSGVPTFDVVTRDHVLSALSEYDERGAEEFLARYGFGPAREYLLLHGGRSYDSKAVLGVAHKYATGRAATSSEFSGGVSGAAKVLRQLGFEVTSLVEDGGGMQASEGRTWREVSEVGSEQARSAWADAGREVLLATAHRYRDVVTYKLLSEQVQARTGIRTKQLMHYWIGDVLGRVSADCSRRGEPLLSSLCINSEGSVGPGYAVAVEAASGRPPADLDEHAARERLACYRYFDAVGLPPDGGSPALTHRLAAARERTRKAKAAERPTATCPTCHTQLPVTGVCDYCS
;
A
#
# COMPACT_ATOMS: atom_id res chain seq x y z
N MET A 1 1.34 -18.72 46.53
CA MET A 1 0.99 -17.41 45.94
C MET A 1 2.18 -17.01 45.07
N VAL A 2 2.14 -17.38 43.78
CA VAL A 2 3.31 -17.27 42.88
C VAL A 2 3.29 -15.87 42.28
N GLY A 3 4.36 -15.11 42.54
CA GLY A 3 4.55 -13.76 42.02
C GLY A 3 4.57 -13.75 40.49
N ARG A 4 3.77 -12.87 39.90
CA ARG A 4 3.81 -12.54 38.47
C ARG A 4 5.22 -12.06 38.13
N ILE A 5 5.93 -12.81 37.27
CA ILE A 5 7.11 -12.32 36.57
C ILE A 5 6.64 -11.17 35.68
N VAL A 6 7.03 -9.95 36.03
CA VAL A 6 6.86 -8.79 35.17
C VAL A 6 7.92 -8.93 34.08
N SER A 7 7.51 -9.39 32.90
CA SER A 7 8.36 -9.45 31.71
C SER A 7 8.79 -8.03 31.32
N GLY A 8 10.06 -7.69 31.54
CA GLY A 8 10.63 -6.43 31.08
C GLY A 8 10.63 -6.37 29.54
N VAL A 9 10.27 -5.21 29.00
CA VAL A 9 10.34 -4.94 27.56
C VAL A 9 11.82 -4.99 27.12
N PRO A 10 12.19 -5.78 26.09
CA PRO A 10 13.55 -5.79 25.56
C PRO A 10 13.90 -4.43 24.94
N THR A 11 15.13 -3.97 25.19
CA THR A 11 15.68 -2.75 24.60
C THR A 11 16.54 -3.14 23.41
N PHE A 12 16.36 -2.47 22.26
CA PHE A 12 17.02 -2.82 21.00
C PHE A 12 18.29 -1.99 20.72
N ASP A 13 18.72 -1.17 21.67
CA ASP A 13 19.94 -0.36 21.63
C ASP A 13 21.22 -1.22 21.55
N VAL A 14 21.17 -2.44 22.08
CA VAL A 14 22.27 -3.43 22.00
C VAL A 14 22.40 -4.11 20.62
N VAL A 15 21.43 -3.92 19.72
CA VAL A 15 21.46 -4.52 18.38
C VAL A 15 22.34 -3.69 17.45
N THR A 16 23.33 -4.31 16.82
CA THR A 16 24.22 -3.69 15.85
C THR A 16 23.88 -4.12 14.43
N ARG A 17 24.53 -3.49 13.45
CA ARG A 17 24.38 -3.86 12.03
C ARG A 17 24.76 -5.32 11.76
N ASP A 18 25.79 -5.84 12.42
CA ASP A 18 26.27 -7.22 12.22
C ASP A 18 25.31 -8.26 12.79
N HIS A 19 24.61 -7.94 13.89
CA HIS A 19 23.54 -8.78 14.42
C HIS A 19 22.38 -8.90 13.43
N VAL A 20 22.04 -7.81 12.72
CA VAL A 20 21.01 -7.82 11.66
C VAL A 20 21.48 -8.66 10.47
N LEU A 21 22.72 -8.50 10.01
CA LEU A 21 23.26 -9.33 8.93
C LEU A 21 23.25 -10.83 9.27
N SER A 22 23.58 -11.18 10.52
CA SER A 22 23.53 -12.56 11.00
C SER A 22 22.10 -13.13 10.97
N ALA A 23 21.11 -12.31 11.35
CA ALA A 23 19.71 -12.68 11.25
C ALA A 23 19.24 -12.84 9.80
N LEU A 24 19.74 -12.04 8.85
CA LEU A 24 19.44 -12.18 7.43
C LEU A 24 20.05 -13.47 6.85
N SER A 25 21.29 -13.81 7.21
CA SER A 25 21.91 -15.08 6.79
C SER A 25 21.10 -16.29 7.25
N GLU A 26 20.68 -16.29 8.52
CA GLU A 26 19.82 -17.37 9.05
C GLU A 26 18.44 -17.40 8.35
N TYR A 27 17.89 -16.24 8.01
CA TYR A 27 16.65 -16.14 7.25
C TYR A 27 16.80 -16.76 5.85
N ASP A 28 17.91 -16.47 5.16
CA ASP A 28 18.20 -17.00 3.83
C ASP A 28 18.47 -18.52 3.85
N GLU A 29 19.14 -19.03 4.87
CA GLU A 29 19.44 -20.47 5.03
C GLU A 29 18.19 -21.30 5.30
N ARG A 30 17.26 -20.78 6.11
CA ARG A 30 16.03 -21.50 6.51
C ARG A 30 14.85 -21.27 5.56
N GLY A 31 14.83 -20.12 4.90
CA GLY A 31 13.66 -19.64 4.19
C GLY A 31 12.60 -19.01 5.12
N ALA A 32 11.74 -18.18 4.51
CA ALA A 32 10.79 -17.32 5.20
C ALA A 32 9.84 -18.07 6.14
N GLU A 33 9.18 -19.12 5.65
CA GLU A 33 8.15 -19.84 6.41
C GLU A 33 8.72 -20.53 7.65
N GLU A 34 9.86 -21.22 7.51
CA GLU A 34 10.53 -21.90 8.63
C GLU A 34 11.09 -20.89 9.64
N PHE A 35 11.69 -19.80 9.17
CA PHE A 35 12.22 -18.75 10.04
C PHE A 35 11.10 -18.14 10.91
N LEU A 36 9.97 -17.79 10.29
CA LEU A 36 8.83 -17.22 10.98
C LEU A 36 8.23 -18.19 12.00
N ALA A 37 8.00 -19.45 11.60
CA ALA A 37 7.45 -20.47 12.49
C ALA A 37 8.38 -20.76 13.68
N ARG A 38 9.70 -20.86 13.44
CA ARG A 38 10.70 -21.14 14.48
C ARG A 38 10.72 -20.10 15.59
N TYR A 39 10.55 -18.82 15.23
CA TYR A 39 10.64 -17.69 16.15
C TYR A 39 9.29 -17.12 16.58
N GLY A 40 8.18 -17.74 16.16
CA GLY A 40 6.83 -17.34 16.56
C GLY A 40 6.39 -16.00 15.95
N PHE A 41 6.90 -15.67 14.77
CA PHE A 41 6.49 -14.50 14.01
C PHE A 41 5.49 -14.87 12.93
N GLY A 42 4.59 -13.94 12.62
CA GLY A 42 3.80 -13.98 11.38
C GLY A 42 4.49 -13.18 10.27
N PRO A 43 4.10 -13.40 9.00
CA PRO A 43 4.60 -12.60 7.89
C PRO A 43 4.31 -11.11 8.11
N ALA A 44 5.23 -10.27 7.65
CA ALA A 44 5.14 -8.83 7.79
C ALA A 44 3.91 -8.31 7.08
N ARG A 45 3.14 -7.52 7.82
CA ARG A 45 1.94 -6.84 7.31
C ARG A 45 2.23 -5.38 6.99
N GLU A 46 3.30 -4.82 7.56
CA GLU A 46 3.51 -3.37 7.59
C GLU A 46 4.86 -2.87 7.09
N TYR A 47 5.96 -3.56 7.37
CA TYR A 47 7.28 -3.12 6.90
C TYR A 47 8.11 -4.31 6.43
N LEU A 48 8.77 -4.16 5.28
CA LEU A 48 9.82 -5.05 4.79
C LEU A 48 11.17 -4.36 4.85
N LEU A 49 12.19 -5.09 5.31
CA LEU A 49 13.58 -4.70 5.14
C LEU A 49 14.05 -5.12 3.75
N LEU A 50 14.75 -4.25 3.04
CA LEU A 50 15.36 -4.51 1.75
C LEU A 50 16.89 -4.64 1.91
N HIS A 51 17.45 -5.75 1.44
CA HIS A 51 18.89 -5.97 1.48
C HIS A 51 19.32 -6.95 0.39
N GLY A 52 20.40 -6.64 -0.34
CA GLY A 52 20.93 -7.55 -1.38
C GLY A 52 19.93 -7.90 -2.50
N GLY A 53 19.00 -7.00 -2.81
CA GLY A 53 17.94 -7.23 -3.80
C GLY A 53 16.80 -8.14 -3.32
N ARG A 54 16.77 -8.50 -2.03
CA ARG A 54 15.74 -9.32 -1.39
C ARG A 54 14.95 -8.53 -0.35
N SER A 55 13.78 -9.04 -0.01
CA SER A 55 12.88 -8.45 0.99
C SER A 55 12.64 -9.39 2.16
N TYR A 56 12.64 -8.85 3.38
CA TYR A 56 12.58 -9.61 4.63
C TYR A 56 11.58 -9.03 5.62
N ASP A 57 11.00 -9.86 6.49
CA ASP A 57 10.05 -9.43 7.52
C ASP A 57 10.73 -8.59 8.62
N SER A 58 10.61 -7.27 8.54
CA SER A 58 11.36 -6.31 9.38
C SER A 58 11.30 -6.61 10.89
N LYS A 59 10.11 -6.97 11.40
CA LYS A 59 9.90 -7.26 12.83
C LYS A 59 10.56 -8.59 13.24
N ALA A 60 10.47 -9.61 12.40
CA ALA A 60 11.06 -10.91 12.68
C ALA A 60 12.59 -10.82 12.63
N VAL A 61 13.14 -10.13 11.62
CA VAL A 61 14.58 -9.90 11.49
C VAL A 61 15.13 -9.17 12.71
N LEU A 62 14.50 -8.08 13.16
CA LEU A 62 14.99 -7.35 14.34
C LEU A 62 14.87 -8.18 15.63
N GLY A 63 13.78 -8.95 15.77
CA GLY A 63 13.58 -9.82 16.93
C GLY A 63 14.64 -10.92 17.05
N VAL A 64 15.09 -11.46 15.91
CA VAL A 64 16.18 -12.44 15.86
C VAL A 64 17.56 -11.78 15.94
N ALA A 65 17.74 -10.56 15.42
CA ALA A 65 18.97 -9.80 15.64
C ALA A 65 19.24 -9.58 17.14
N HIS A 66 18.20 -9.38 17.95
CA HIS A 66 18.30 -9.33 19.41
C HIS A 66 18.84 -10.64 20.03
N LYS A 67 18.55 -11.81 19.43
CA LYS A 67 19.15 -13.11 19.83
C LYS A 67 20.66 -13.10 19.63
N TYR A 68 21.14 -12.58 18.50
CA TYR A 68 22.58 -12.48 18.24
C TYR A 68 23.27 -11.51 19.21
N ALA A 69 22.56 -10.47 19.66
CA ALA A 69 23.07 -9.52 20.64
C ALA A 69 23.06 -10.03 22.09
N THR A 70 22.06 -10.82 22.48
CA THR A 70 21.76 -11.11 23.90
C THR A 70 21.60 -12.60 24.25
N GLY A 71 21.64 -13.48 23.25
CA GLY A 71 21.34 -14.90 23.39
C GLY A 71 19.85 -15.25 23.36
N ARG A 72 18.94 -14.26 23.39
CA ARG A 72 17.48 -14.50 23.39
C ARG A 72 16.78 -13.68 22.28
N ALA A 73 15.98 -14.35 21.45
CA ALA A 73 15.14 -13.66 20.50
C ALA A 73 14.03 -12.88 21.22
N ALA A 74 13.75 -11.66 20.77
CA ALA A 74 12.56 -10.94 21.19
C ALA A 74 11.34 -11.52 20.45
N THR A 75 10.22 -11.66 21.15
CA THR A 75 8.95 -12.15 20.59
C THR A 75 8.09 -11.01 20.05
N SER A 76 7.10 -11.32 19.21
CA SER A 76 6.21 -10.29 18.64
C SER A 76 5.48 -9.44 19.71
N SER A 77 5.15 -10.01 20.86
CA SER A 77 4.49 -9.33 21.99
C SER A 77 5.40 -8.37 22.76
N GLU A 78 6.71 -8.50 22.62
CA GLU A 78 7.71 -7.74 23.39
C GLU A 78 8.09 -6.40 22.74
N PHE A 79 7.49 -6.05 21.60
CA PHE A 79 7.66 -4.75 20.95
C PHE A 79 6.66 -3.73 21.55
N SER A 80 7.05 -2.97 22.58
CA SER A 80 6.14 -2.07 23.34
C SER A 80 5.91 -0.68 22.72
N GLY A 81 5.99 -0.52 21.41
CA GLY A 81 5.90 0.78 20.73
C GLY A 81 5.06 0.79 19.44
N GLY A 82 4.20 -0.21 19.25
CA GLY A 82 3.55 -0.45 17.96
C GLY A 82 4.55 -0.93 16.89
N VAL A 83 4.01 -1.30 15.73
CA VAL A 83 4.73 -1.98 14.64
C VAL A 83 5.79 -1.07 13.96
N SER A 84 5.71 0.24 14.16
CA SER A 84 6.68 1.25 13.68
C SER A 84 8.05 1.23 14.38
N GLY A 85 8.18 0.52 15.51
CA GLY A 85 9.43 0.46 16.28
C GLY A 85 10.58 -0.26 15.57
N ALA A 86 10.28 -1.36 14.88
CA ALA A 86 11.32 -2.15 14.21
C ALA A 86 11.92 -1.43 12.99
N ALA A 87 11.06 -0.80 12.18
CA ALA A 87 11.47 -0.03 11.01
C ALA A 87 12.39 1.14 11.40
N LYS A 88 12.10 1.82 12.53
CA LYS A 88 12.93 2.93 13.02
C LYS A 88 14.34 2.46 13.39
N VAL A 89 14.46 1.39 14.17
CA VAL A 89 15.77 0.84 14.60
C VAL A 89 16.58 0.37 13.39
N LEU A 90 15.97 -0.37 12.47
CA LEU A 90 16.65 -0.87 11.27
C LEU A 90 17.14 0.27 10.36
N ARG A 91 16.37 1.35 10.20
CA ARG A 91 16.80 2.56 9.47
C ARG A 91 17.98 3.26 10.15
N GLN A 92 17.97 3.36 11.49
CA GLN A 92 19.09 3.93 12.24
C GLN A 92 20.38 3.12 12.10
N LEU A 93 20.26 1.80 11.89
CA LEU A 93 21.37 0.90 11.58
C LEU A 93 21.79 0.92 10.10
N GLY A 94 21.18 1.77 9.27
CA GLY A 94 21.54 1.96 7.87
C GLY A 94 20.90 0.95 6.90
N PHE A 95 19.84 0.25 7.28
CA PHE A 95 19.08 -0.61 6.38
C PHE A 95 17.91 0.13 5.73
N GLU A 96 17.64 -0.23 4.47
CA GLU A 96 16.45 0.23 3.77
C GLU A 96 15.23 -0.55 4.25
N VAL A 97 14.16 0.16 4.63
CA VAL A 97 12.91 -0.44 5.09
C VAL A 97 11.74 0.22 4.39
N THR A 98 11.04 -0.58 3.58
CA THR A 98 9.84 -0.19 2.85
C THR A 98 8.57 -0.59 3.58
N SER A 99 7.47 0.10 3.29
CA SER A 99 6.17 -0.09 3.91
C SER A 99 5.30 -1.03 3.06
N LEU A 100 4.71 -2.05 3.68
CA LEU A 100 3.73 -3.00 3.08
C LEU A 100 2.28 -2.62 3.32
N VAL A 101 1.99 -1.94 4.43
CA VAL A 101 0.85 -1.03 4.48
C VAL A 101 1.38 0.28 3.95
N GLU A 102 0.65 0.91 3.03
CA GLU A 102 0.82 2.33 2.77
C GLU A 102 0.44 3.07 4.08
N ASP A 103 1.45 3.33 4.92
CA ASP A 103 1.29 3.47 6.36
C ASP A 103 0.76 4.83 6.82
N GLY A 104 -0.15 4.77 7.80
CA GLY A 104 -0.31 5.81 8.80
C GLY A 104 0.75 5.58 9.89
N GLY A 105 1.73 6.48 10.00
CA GLY A 105 2.82 6.35 10.98
C GLY A 105 3.68 7.60 11.09
N GLY A 106 3.20 8.58 11.86
CA GLY A 106 4.04 9.50 12.64
C GLY A 106 4.77 10.60 11.87
N MET A 107 4.04 11.50 11.21
CA MET A 107 4.58 12.84 10.98
C MET A 107 4.66 13.53 12.35
N GLN A 108 5.86 13.99 12.71
CA GLN A 108 6.13 14.74 13.92
C GLN A 108 5.06 15.83 14.08
N ALA A 109 4.36 15.80 15.22
CA ALA A 109 3.50 16.90 15.61
C ALA A 109 4.39 18.15 15.60
N SER A 110 4.13 19.08 14.69
CA SER A 110 4.56 20.45 14.88
C SER A 110 3.86 20.93 16.14
N GLU A 111 4.56 20.87 17.28
CA GLU A 111 4.10 21.45 18.53
C GLU A 111 3.68 22.91 18.24
N GLY A 112 2.40 23.22 18.43
CA GLY A 112 1.85 24.56 18.26
C GLY A 112 0.71 24.74 17.24
N ARG A 113 0.28 23.70 16.50
CA ARG A 113 -0.88 23.84 15.59
C ARG A 113 -2.21 23.61 16.32
N THR A 114 -2.99 24.66 16.51
CA THR A 114 -4.36 24.57 17.05
C THR A 114 -5.28 23.91 16.02
N TRP A 115 -5.93 22.82 16.41
CA TRP A 115 -6.96 22.16 15.60
C TRP A 115 -8.28 22.94 15.65
N ARG A 116 -8.96 23.03 14.50
CA ARG A 116 -10.31 23.61 14.37
C ARG A 116 -11.29 22.54 13.90
N GLU A 117 -12.48 22.49 14.48
CA GLU A 117 -13.52 21.56 14.04
C GLU A 117 -14.24 22.07 12.78
N VAL A 118 -14.69 21.18 11.90
CA VAL A 118 -15.49 21.57 10.72
C VAL A 118 -16.73 22.39 11.11
N SER A 119 -17.34 22.13 12.28
CA SER A 119 -18.48 22.91 12.77
C SER A 119 -18.14 24.38 13.07
N GLU A 120 -16.87 24.68 13.36
CA GLU A 120 -16.39 26.04 13.64
C GLU A 120 -16.01 26.78 12.35
N VAL A 121 -15.41 26.04 11.40
CA VAL A 121 -14.90 26.59 10.12
C VAL A 121 -15.99 26.68 9.05
N GLY A 122 -17.01 25.81 9.14
CA GLY A 122 -18.02 25.62 8.11
C GLY A 122 -17.59 24.59 7.06
N SER A 123 -18.55 23.75 6.64
CA SER A 123 -18.29 22.64 5.72
C SER A 123 -17.65 23.10 4.42
N GLU A 124 -18.18 24.13 3.75
CA GLU A 124 -17.68 24.58 2.45
C GLU A 124 -16.21 25.02 2.51
N GLN A 125 -15.87 25.85 3.51
CA GLN A 125 -14.49 26.30 3.69
C GLN A 125 -13.55 25.14 4.05
N ALA A 126 -14.00 24.20 4.88
CA ALA A 126 -13.24 22.99 5.19
C ALA A 126 -12.99 22.13 3.93
N ARG A 127 -14.01 21.93 3.09
CA ARG A 127 -13.88 21.16 1.83
C ARG A 127 -12.94 21.83 0.84
N SER A 128 -13.00 23.15 0.70
CA SER A 128 -12.06 23.90 -0.14
C SER A 128 -10.63 23.75 0.37
N ALA A 129 -10.39 23.98 1.67
CA ALA A 129 -9.06 23.88 2.25
C ALA A 129 -8.49 22.45 2.14
N TRP A 130 -9.32 21.43 2.34
CA TRP A 130 -8.91 20.05 2.14
C TRP A 130 -8.67 19.70 0.67
N ALA A 131 -9.38 20.31 -0.28
CA ALA A 131 -9.11 20.14 -1.71
C ALA A 131 -7.76 20.73 -2.10
N ASP A 132 -7.43 21.93 -1.63
CA ASP A 132 -6.13 22.57 -1.88
C ASP A 132 -4.99 21.71 -1.32
N ALA A 133 -5.08 21.32 -0.03
CA ALA A 133 -4.11 20.41 0.59
C ALA A 133 -4.09 19.02 -0.07
N GLY A 134 -5.23 18.53 -0.54
CA GLY A 134 -5.36 17.25 -1.20
C GLY A 134 -4.64 17.24 -2.55
N ARG A 135 -4.73 18.33 -3.30
CA ARG A 135 -3.96 18.51 -4.54
C ARG A 135 -2.46 18.46 -4.28
N GLU A 136 -1.96 19.12 -3.23
CA GLU A 136 -0.54 19.06 -2.87
C GLU A 136 -0.06 17.64 -2.56
N VAL A 137 -0.88 16.86 -1.83
CA VAL A 137 -0.57 15.46 -1.52
C VAL A 137 -0.50 14.64 -2.81
N LEU A 138 -1.48 14.80 -3.70
CA LEU A 138 -1.53 14.06 -4.96
C LEU A 138 -0.40 14.46 -5.92
N LEU A 139 0.01 15.73 -5.94
CA LEU A 139 1.21 16.15 -6.67
C LEU A 139 2.47 15.47 -6.11
N ALA A 140 2.63 15.43 -4.79
CA ALA A 140 3.76 14.75 -4.19
C ALA A 140 3.79 13.26 -4.55
N THR A 141 2.62 12.60 -4.62
CA THR A 141 2.48 11.23 -5.12
C THR A 141 2.82 11.14 -6.61
N ALA A 142 2.40 12.10 -7.44
CA ALA A 142 2.67 12.12 -8.88
C ALA A 142 4.17 12.26 -9.22
N HIS A 143 4.98 12.82 -8.32
CA HIS A 143 6.42 12.98 -8.51
C HIS A 143 7.24 11.70 -8.34
N ARG A 144 6.62 10.55 -8.09
CA ARG A 144 7.31 9.25 -8.00
C ARG A 144 6.59 8.22 -8.85
N TYR A 145 7.33 7.59 -9.76
CA TYR A 145 6.77 6.62 -10.67
C TYR A 145 6.22 5.42 -9.90
N ARG A 146 4.99 5.01 -10.22
CA ARG A 146 4.23 3.92 -9.56
C ARG A 146 3.70 4.21 -8.16
N ASP A 147 3.93 5.39 -7.60
CA ASP A 147 3.35 5.74 -6.30
C ASP A 147 1.85 6.03 -6.41
N VAL A 148 1.11 5.61 -5.40
CA VAL A 148 -0.32 5.91 -5.20
C VAL A 148 -0.55 6.33 -3.75
N VAL A 149 -1.75 6.84 -3.46
CA VAL A 149 -2.15 7.23 -2.11
C VAL A 149 -3.48 6.60 -1.76
N THR A 150 -3.66 6.12 -0.54
CA THR A 150 -4.96 5.62 -0.10
C THR A 150 -5.91 6.74 0.29
N TYR A 151 -7.22 6.49 0.23
CA TYR A 151 -8.22 7.39 0.83
C TYR A 151 -7.90 7.74 2.29
N LYS A 152 -7.45 6.73 3.06
CA LYS A 152 -7.08 6.91 4.46
C LYS A 152 -5.94 7.90 4.61
N LEU A 153 -4.83 7.67 3.92
CA LEU A 153 -3.65 8.54 3.99
C LEU A 153 -3.96 9.96 3.49
N LEU A 154 -4.68 10.09 2.38
CA LEU A 154 -5.12 11.39 1.88
C LEU A 154 -5.98 12.11 2.93
N SER A 155 -6.93 11.41 3.54
CA SER A 155 -7.85 12.00 4.53
C SER A 155 -7.13 12.48 5.81
N GLU A 156 -6.09 11.77 6.23
CA GLU A 156 -5.25 12.14 7.37
C GLU A 156 -4.38 13.35 7.01
N GLN A 157 -3.76 13.35 5.82
CA GLN A 157 -2.87 14.41 5.36
C GLN A 157 -3.61 15.74 5.15
N VAL A 158 -4.79 15.75 4.54
CA VAL A 158 -5.53 16.99 4.32
C VAL A 158 -5.99 17.62 5.64
N GLN A 159 -6.39 16.82 6.63
CA GLN A 159 -6.72 17.33 7.97
C GLN A 159 -5.47 17.87 8.67
N ALA A 160 -4.36 17.12 8.66
CA ALA A 160 -3.10 17.52 9.28
C ALA A 160 -2.50 18.80 8.69
N ARG A 161 -2.51 18.94 7.36
CA ARG A 161 -1.96 20.13 6.67
C ARG A 161 -2.79 21.38 6.93
N THR A 162 -4.11 21.25 6.95
CA THR A 162 -5.04 22.38 7.14
C THR A 162 -5.29 22.73 8.61
N GLY A 163 -5.03 21.79 9.53
CA GLY A 163 -5.44 21.91 10.93
C GLY A 163 -6.96 21.87 11.14
N ILE A 164 -7.73 21.45 10.12
CA ILE A 164 -9.19 21.32 10.18
C ILE A 164 -9.53 19.84 10.31
N ARG A 165 -10.28 19.47 11.35
CA ARG A 165 -10.64 18.07 11.62
C ARG A 165 -12.14 17.84 11.71
N THR A 166 -12.55 16.59 11.51
CA THR A 166 -13.95 16.16 11.66
C THR A 166 -14.07 14.79 12.31
N LYS A 167 -15.19 14.58 13.00
CA LYS A 167 -15.61 13.26 13.50
C LYS A 167 -16.40 12.46 12.47
N GLN A 168 -16.81 13.08 11.35
CA GLN A 168 -17.53 12.38 10.29
C GLN A 168 -16.60 11.39 9.56
N LEU A 169 -17.15 10.22 9.24
CA LEU A 169 -16.45 9.22 8.46
C LEU A 169 -16.06 9.75 7.07
N MET A 170 -14.87 9.38 6.61
CA MET A 170 -14.24 9.97 5.42
C MET A 170 -15.07 9.84 4.14
N HIS A 171 -15.86 8.78 3.99
CA HIS A 171 -16.66 8.54 2.78
C HIS A 171 -17.72 9.61 2.54
N TYR A 172 -18.15 10.35 3.57
CA TYR A 172 -19.07 11.47 3.42
C TYR A 172 -18.42 12.73 2.83
N TRP A 173 -17.09 12.77 2.76
CA TRP A 173 -16.40 14.01 2.42
C TRP A 173 -15.26 13.90 1.43
N ILE A 174 -14.52 12.80 1.42
CA ILE A 174 -13.33 12.65 0.59
C ILE A 174 -13.66 12.66 -0.91
N GLY A 175 -14.87 12.21 -1.29
CA GLY A 175 -15.34 12.22 -2.68
C GLY A 175 -15.49 13.63 -3.24
N ASP A 176 -16.04 14.56 -2.46
CA ASP A 176 -16.19 15.97 -2.87
C ASP A 176 -14.83 16.69 -2.90
N VAL A 177 -13.94 16.41 -1.93
CA VAL A 177 -12.55 16.89 -1.96
C VAL A 177 -11.86 16.47 -3.26
N LEU A 178 -11.93 15.19 -3.63
CA LEU A 178 -11.34 14.69 -4.87
C LEU A 178 -12.04 15.20 -6.14
N GLY A 179 -13.36 15.42 -6.08
CA GLY A 179 -14.13 16.05 -7.16
C GLY A 179 -13.64 17.47 -7.43
N ARG A 180 -13.38 18.26 -6.38
CA ARG A 180 -12.81 19.62 -6.47
C ARG A 180 -11.40 19.60 -7.07
N VAL A 181 -10.54 18.69 -6.62
CA VAL A 181 -9.19 18.53 -7.21
C VAL A 181 -9.28 18.16 -8.68
N SER A 182 -10.19 17.24 -9.05
CA SER A 182 -10.38 16.82 -10.44
C SER A 182 -10.86 17.97 -11.32
N ALA A 183 -11.83 18.76 -10.85
CA ALA A 183 -12.30 19.95 -11.55
C ALA A 183 -11.17 20.99 -11.72
N ASP A 184 -10.27 21.13 -10.74
CA ASP A 184 -9.10 21.98 -10.86
C ASP A 184 -8.09 21.48 -11.91
N CYS A 185 -7.84 20.16 -11.95
CA CYS A 185 -7.00 19.54 -12.99
C CYS A 185 -7.57 19.81 -14.39
N SER A 186 -8.88 19.59 -14.58
CA SER A 186 -9.55 19.84 -15.86
C SER A 186 -9.45 21.31 -16.30
N ARG A 187 -9.63 22.27 -15.37
CA ARG A 187 -9.46 23.70 -15.68
C ARG A 187 -8.03 24.06 -16.08
N ARG A 188 -7.03 23.35 -15.55
CA ARG A 188 -5.62 23.55 -15.86
C ARG A 188 -5.15 22.80 -17.11
N GLY A 189 -5.98 21.93 -17.68
CA GLY A 189 -5.55 21.02 -18.75
C GLY A 189 -4.54 19.98 -18.26
N GLU A 190 -4.59 19.62 -16.98
CA GLU A 190 -3.73 18.62 -16.34
C GLU A 190 -4.41 17.24 -16.32
N PRO A 191 -3.63 16.14 -16.29
CA PRO A 191 -4.21 14.81 -16.06
C PRO A 191 -4.88 14.74 -14.68
N LEU A 192 -5.90 13.89 -14.55
CA LEU A 192 -6.67 13.79 -13.31
C LEU A 192 -5.82 13.17 -12.18
N LEU A 193 -5.29 14.03 -11.30
CA LEU A 193 -4.55 13.63 -10.10
C LEU A 193 -5.33 12.69 -9.18
N SER A 194 -6.67 12.77 -9.19
CA SER A 194 -7.54 11.87 -8.42
C SER A 194 -7.41 10.39 -8.80
N SER A 195 -6.83 10.08 -9.98
CA SER A 195 -6.48 8.71 -10.39
C SER A 195 -5.41 8.05 -9.50
N LEU A 196 -4.62 8.86 -8.77
CA LEU A 196 -3.59 8.38 -7.83
C LEU A 196 -4.19 7.95 -6.49
N CYS A 197 -5.46 8.26 -6.22
CA CYS A 197 -6.12 7.94 -4.95
C CYS A 197 -6.93 6.64 -5.03
N ILE A 198 -6.59 5.67 -4.18
CA ILE A 198 -7.13 4.30 -4.24
C ILE A 198 -7.77 3.86 -2.91
N ASN A 199 -8.64 2.86 -3.00
CA ASN A 199 -9.20 2.15 -1.86
C ASN A 199 -8.27 1.05 -1.33
N SER A 200 -8.73 0.35 -0.29
CA SER A 200 -8.01 -0.78 0.31
C SER A 200 -7.77 -1.96 -0.65
N GLU A 201 -8.58 -2.12 -1.70
CA GLU A 201 -8.36 -3.13 -2.74
C GLU A 201 -7.37 -2.67 -3.83
N GLY A 202 -6.94 -1.41 -3.81
CA GLY A 202 -6.11 -0.83 -4.86
C GLY A 202 -6.88 -0.31 -6.07
N SER A 203 -8.20 -0.18 -5.96
CA SER A 203 -9.08 0.33 -7.01
C SER A 203 -9.45 1.80 -6.76
N VAL A 204 -9.76 2.53 -7.83
CA VAL A 204 -10.31 3.89 -7.73
C VAL A 204 -11.79 3.87 -7.38
N GLY A 205 -12.23 4.81 -6.55
CA GLY A 205 -13.60 4.88 -6.07
C GLY A 205 -14.59 5.59 -7.02
N PRO A 206 -15.89 5.58 -6.69
CA PRO A 206 -16.96 6.11 -7.55
C PRO A 206 -16.83 7.61 -7.85
N GLY A 207 -16.22 8.39 -6.94
CA GLY A 207 -15.94 9.81 -7.21
C GLY A 207 -15.00 10.04 -8.39
N TYR A 208 -14.12 9.08 -8.69
CA TYR A 208 -13.28 9.15 -9.89
C TYR A 208 -14.08 8.94 -11.17
N ALA A 209 -15.08 8.05 -11.18
CA ALA A 209 -15.95 7.86 -12.34
C ALA A 209 -16.68 9.14 -12.73
N VAL A 210 -17.21 9.86 -11.73
CA VAL A 210 -17.86 11.17 -11.92
C VAL A 210 -16.88 12.19 -12.51
N ALA A 211 -15.63 12.21 -12.02
CA ALA A 211 -14.59 13.10 -12.55
C ALA A 211 -14.23 12.79 -14.01
N VAL A 212 -14.09 11.51 -14.37
CA VAL A 212 -13.79 11.08 -15.74
C VAL A 212 -14.92 11.45 -16.68
N GLU A 213 -16.17 11.22 -16.29
CA GLU A 213 -17.33 11.59 -17.11
C GLU A 213 -17.42 13.10 -17.29
N ALA A 214 -17.19 13.89 -16.23
CA ALA A 214 -17.17 15.34 -16.31
C ALA A 214 -16.04 15.87 -17.24
N ALA A 215 -14.88 15.20 -17.26
CA ALA A 215 -13.74 15.61 -18.09
C ALA A 215 -13.85 15.14 -19.56
N SER A 216 -14.37 13.93 -19.80
CA SER A 216 -14.36 13.27 -21.11
C SER A 216 -15.72 13.19 -21.79
N GLY A 217 -16.80 13.53 -21.10
CA GLY A 217 -18.19 13.45 -21.57
C GLY A 217 -18.74 12.02 -21.64
N ARG A 218 -17.99 11.00 -21.22
CA ARG A 218 -18.43 9.59 -21.22
C ARG A 218 -17.83 8.79 -20.07
N PRO A 219 -18.55 7.80 -19.52
CA PRO A 219 -17.97 6.90 -18.54
C PRO A 219 -16.95 5.94 -19.20
N PRO A 220 -15.87 5.57 -18.49
CA PRO A 220 -14.91 4.59 -18.99
C PRO A 220 -15.49 3.18 -18.93
N ALA A 221 -15.13 2.32 -19.89
CA ALA A 221 -15.54 0.91 -19.90
C ALA A 221 -14.96 0.11 -18.71
N ASP A 222 -13.73 0.42 -18.33
CA ASP A 222 -13.08 -0.08 -17.11
C ASP A 222 -12.42 1.10 -16.41
N LEU A 223 -12.89 1.37 -15.19
CA LEU A 223 -12.50 2.53 -14.42
C LEU A 223 -11.04 2.45 -13.94
N ASP A 224 -10.56 1.26 -13.57
CA ASP A 224 -9.18 1.08 -13.09
C ASP A 224 -8.18 1.08 -14.23
N GLU A 225 -8.56 0.56 -15.41
CA GLU A 225 -7.74 0.68 -16.62
C GLU A 225 -7.65 2.13 -17.09
N HIS A 226 -8.75 2.89 -16.97
CA HIS A 226 -8.70 4.34 -17.18
C HIS A 226 -7.75 5.00 -16.18
N ALA A 227 -7.91 4.73 -14.89
CA ALA A 227 -7.03 5.26 -13.85
C ALA A 227 -5.56 4.88 -14.06
N ALA A 228 -5.26 3.68 -14.57
CA ALA A 228 -3.90 3.26 -14.89
C ALA A 228 -3.26 4.12 -15.99
N ARG A 229 -4.02 4.46 -17.04
CA ARG A 229 -3.56 5.38 -18.09
C ARG A 229 -3.39 6.80 -17.56
N GLU A 230 -4.34 7.25 -16.74
CA GLU A 230 -4.34 8.59 -16.18
C GLU A 230 -3.21 8.80 -15.16
N ARG A 231 -2.90 7.78 -14.35
CA ARG A 231 -1.73 7.80 -13.46
C ARG A 231 -0.43 7.90 -14.23
N LEU A 232 -0.29 7.15 -15.33
CA LEU A 232 0.87 7.30 -16.21
C LEU A 232 0.96 8.71 -16.80
N ALA A 233 -0.17 9.28 -17.22
CA ALA A 233 -0.23 10.66 -17.69
C ALA A 233 0.22 11.63 -16.59
N CYS A 234 -0.20 11.44 -15.33
CA CYS A 234 0.29 12.22 -14.19
C CYS A 234 1.82 12.11 -14.04
N TYR A 235 2.36 10.88 -14.01
CA TYR A 235 3.80 10.68 -13.84
C TYR A 235 4.62 11.31 -14.97
N ARG A 236 4.12 11.29 -16.20
CA ARG A 236 4.77 11.94 -17.35
C ARG A 236 4.64 13.46 -17.28
N TYR A 237 3.46 13.96 -16.95
CA TYR A 237 3.18 15.40 -16.94
C TYR A 237 3.93 16.12 -15.82
N PHE A 238 4.11 15.47 -14.66
CA PHE A 238 4.78 16.03 -13.49
C PHE A 238 6.21 15.50 -13.30
N ASP A 239 6.85 14.99 -14.36
CA ASP A 239 8.25 14.56 -14.40
C ASP A 239 8.64 13.65 -13.21
N ALA A 240 7.92 12.54 -13.06
CA ALA A 240 8.11 11.63 -11.93
C ALA A 240 9.53 11.06 -11.86
N VAL A 241 10.09 11.07 -10.66
CA VAL A 241 11.33 10.35 -10.34
C VAL A 241 11.12 8.86 -10.53
N GLY A 242 12.07 8.20 -11.19
CA GLY A 242 12.00 6.76 -11.48
C GLY A 242 11.19 6.40 -12.72
N LEU A 243 10.77 7.39 -13.52
CA LEU A 243 10.15 7.14 -14.82
C LEU A 243 11.18 6.50 -15.77
N PRO A 244 10.85 5.37 -16.44
CA PRO A 244 11.78 4.75 -17.39
C PRO A 244 11.99 5.62 -18.64
N PRO A 245 13.10 5.44 -19.39
CA PRO A 245 13.40 6.24 -20.59
C PRO A 245 12.36 6.15 -21.70
N ASP A 246 11.57 5.06 -21.77
CA ASP A 246 10.46 4.90 -22.71
C ASP A 246 9.16 5.60 -22.24
N GLY A 247 9.23 6.34 -21.12
CA GLY A 247 8.11 7.01 -20.50
C GLY A 247 7.20 6.07 -19.70
N GLY A 248 7.55 4.80 -19.53
CA GLY A 248 6.80 3.81 -18.76
C GLY A 248 5.48 3.36 -19.41
N SER A 249 4.81 2.41 -18.76
CA SER A 249 3.54 1.82 -19.21
C SER A 249 2.41 1.97 -18.18
N PRO A 250 1.13 2.01 -18.62
CA PRO A 250 -0.01 1.99 -17.72
C PRO A 250 -0.03 0.67 -16.95
N ALA A 251 -0.34 0.73 -15.66
CA ALA A 251 -0.45 -0.48 -14.86
C ALA A 251 -1.45 -0.33 -13.73
N LEU A 252 -2.21 -1.39 -13.49
CA LEU A 252 -3.00 -1.53 -12.27
C LEU A 252 -2.11 -1.52 -11.03
N THR A 253 -2.68 -1.16 -9.89
CA THR A 253 -1.99 -1.30 -8.61
C THR A 253 -1.67 -2.78 -8.35
N HIS A 254 -0.58 -3.04 -7.61
CA HIS A 254 -0.12 -4.41 -7.37
C HIS A 254 -1.22 -5.32 -6.79
N ARG A 255 -1.98 -4.81 -5.81
CA ARG A 255 -3.07 -5.55 -5.17
C ARG A 255 -4.22 -5.86 -6.13
N LEU A 256 -4.64 -4.88 -6.92
CA LEU A 256 -5.71 -5.07 -7.89
C LEU A 256 -5.30 -6.01 -9.03
N ALA A 257 -4.08 -5.87 -9.55
CA ALA A 257 -3.52 -6.75 -10.56
C ALA A 257 -3.50 -8.21 -10.07
N ALA A 258 -3.00 -8.44 -8.85
CA ALA A 258 -2.99 -9.76 -8.23
C ALA A 258 -4.40 -10.31 -7.98
N ALA A 259 -5.37 -9.46 -7.63
CA ALA A 259 -6.77 -9.87 -7.47
C ALA A 259 -7.38 -10.31 -8.81
N ARG A 260 -7.26 -9.47 -9.85
CA ARG A 260 -7.78 -9.79 -11.21
C ARG A 260 -7.14 -11.06 -11.77
N GLU A 261 -5.84 -11.25 -11.55
CA GLU A 261 -5.14 -12.46 -11.99
C GLU A 261 -5.69 -13.73 -11.32
N ARG A 262 -5.92 -13.67 -10.00
CA ARG A 262 -6.52 -14.79 -9.27
C ARG A 262 -7.92 -15.11 -9.77
N THR A 263 -8.77 -14.11 -9.96
CA THR A 263 -10.13 -14.30 -10.52
C THR A 263 -10.08 -14.90 -11.93
N ARG A 264 -9.15 -14.43 -12.78
CA ARG A 264 -8.97 -14.98 -14.13
C ARG A 264 -8.56 -16.45 -14.09
N LYS A 265 -7.60 -16.82 -13.24
CA LYS A 265 -7.16 -18.21 -13.05
C LYS A 265 -8.28 -19.10 -12.52
N ALA A 266 -9.04 -18.64 -11.53
CA ALA A 266 -10.19 -19.37 -10.99
C ALA A 266 -11.24 -19.63 -12.07
N LYS A 267 -11.63 -18.59 -12.83
CA LYS A 267 -12.58 -18.73 -13.95
C LYS A 267 -12.08 -19.66 -15.06
N ALA A 268 -10.78 -19.68 -15.32
CA ALA A 268 -10.18 -20.60 -16.28
C ALA A 268 -10.23 -22.06 -15.80
N ALA A 269 -10.04 -22.30 -14.49
CA ALA A 269 -10.14 -23.63 -13.88
C ALA A 269 -11.58 -24.16 -13.83
N GLU A 270 -12.58 -23.28 -13.73
CA GLU A 270 -14.01 -23.63 -13.74
C GLU A 270 -14.57 -23.92 -15.14
N ARG A 271 -13.83 -23.63 -16.23
CA ARG A 271 -14.33 -23.91 -17.59
C ARG A 271 -14.54 -25.43 -17.72
N PRO A 272 -15.77 -25.88 -18.06
CA PRO A 272 -16.05 -27.30 -18.25
C PRO A 272 -15.05 -27.85 -19.26
N THR A 273 -14.34 -28.92 -18.89
CA THR A 273 -13.51 -29.57 -19.89
C THR A 273 -14.44 -30.28 -20.86
N ALA A 274 -14.24 -30.03 -22.15
CA ALA A 274 -15.00 -30.72 -23.18
C ALA A 274 -14.79 -32.23 -23.01
N THR A 275 -15.87 -33.00 -23.05
CA THR A 275 -15.85 -34.47 -22.98
C THR A 275 -16.30 -35.06 -24.31
N CYS A 276 -15.72 -36.19 -24.69
CA CYS A 276 -16.12 -36.91 -25.90
C CYS A 276 -17.59 -37.34 -25.77
N PRO A 277 -18.45 -37.09 -26.77
CA PRO A 277 -19.85 -37.51 -26.71
C PRO A 277 -20.03 -39.04 -26.79
N THR A 278 -19.00 -39.77 -27.24
CA THR A 278 -19.06 -41.22 -27.47
C THR A 278 -18.56 -42.04 -26.28
N CYS A 279 -17.37 -41.72 -25.74
CA CYS A 279 -16.76 -42.46 -24.63
C CYS A 279 -16.67 -41.66 -23.33
N HIS A 280 -17.19 -40.42 -23.30
CA HIS A 280 -17.23 -39.55 -22.13
C HIS A 280 -15.87 -39.21 -21.49
N THR A 281 -14.76 -39.57 -22.13
CA THR A 281 -13.43 -39.14 -21.69
C THR A 281 -13.22 -37.64 -21.92
N GLN A 282 -12.33 -37.03 -21.12
CA GLN A 282 -11.95 -35.63 -21.26
C GLN A 282 -11.21 -35.43 -22.59
N LEU A 283 -11.66 -34.48 -23.42
CA LEU A 283 -11.02 -34.17 -24.69
C LEU A 283 -9.73 -33.37 -24.48
N PRO A 284 -8.67 -33.66 -25.25
CA PRO A 284 -7.49 -32.81 -25.31
C PRO A 284 -7.82 -31.44 -25.93
N VAL A 285 -6.89 -30.49 -25.84
CA VAL A 285 -7.04 -29.10 -26.35
C VAL A 285 -7.39 -29.06 -27.85
N THR A 286 -7.00 -30.10 -28.60
CA THR A 286 -7.32 -30.26 -30.03
C THR A 286 -8.82 -30.50 -30.29
N GLY A 287 -9.59 -30.90 -29.27
CA GLY A 287 -11.02 -31.23 -29.39
C GLY A 287 -11.32 -32.58 -30.05
N VAL A 288 -10.29 -33.37 -30.38
CA VAL A 288 -10.42 -34.69 -31.02
C VAL A 288 -10.16 -35.79 -29.99
N CYS A 289 -11.00 -36.83 -29.97
CA CYS A 289 -10.87 -37.94 -29.03
C CYS A 289 -9.83 -38.96 -29.52
N ASP A 290 -8.78 -39.22 -28.74
CA ASP A 290 -7.73 -40.19 -29.09
C ASP A 290 -8.23 -41.65 -29.15
N TYR A 291 -9.41 -41.94 -28.60
CA TYR A 291 -10.00 -43.29 -28.54
C TYR A 291 -11.16 -43.51 -29.50
N CYS A 292 -11.72 -42.45 -30.09
CA CYS A 292 -12.91 -42.51 -30.95
C CYS A 292 -12.71 -41.84 -32.32
N SER A 293 -11.48 -41.44 -32.64
CA SER A 293 -11.09 -40.91 -33.94
C SER A 293 -10.79 -42.02 -34.95
#